data_AF-A0A5K1ALS0-F1
#
_entry.id   AF-A0A5K1ALS0-F1
#
_cell.length_a   1.000
_cell.length_b   1.000
_cell.length_c   1.000
_cell.angle_alpha   90.00
_cell.angle_beta   90.00
_cell.angle_gamma   90.00
#
_symmetry.space_group_name_H-M   'P 1'
#
loop_
_entity.id
_entity.type
_entity.pdbx_description
1 polymer ?
#
loop_
_entity_poly.entity_id
_entity_poly.type
_entity_poly.pdbx_seq_one_letter_code
_entity_poly.pdbx_strand_id
1 'polypeptide(L)' 'KMSNMVEEWISQASAKQRSGRAGRVKPGVCFRLYTRYRFEECMRKFQ' A
#
# COMPACT_ATOMS: atom_id res chain seq x y z
N LYS A 1 -3.29 27.73 10.54
CA LYS A 1 -3.77 26.76 9.53
C LYS A 1 -4.00 25.44 10.26
N MET A 2 -5.24 24.97 10.39
CA MET A 2 -5.57 23.76 11.16
C MET A 2 -5.31 22.53 10.27
N SER A 3 -4.51 21.58 10.74
CA SER A 3 -4.26 20.32 10.03
C SER A 3 -5.30 19.28 10.41
N ASN A 4 -5.92 18.65 9.43
CA ASN A 4 -6.89 17.57 9.61
C ASN A 4 -6.28 16.24 9.16
N MET A 5 -6.56 15.17 9.90
CA MET A 5 -6.23 13.81 9.47
C MET A 5 -7.38 13.30 8.60
N VAL A 6 -7.05 12.89 7.38
CA VAL A 6 -8.01 12.32 6.43
C VAL A 6 -7.54 10.95 6.00
N GLU A 7 -8.48 10.05 5.74
CA GLU A 7 -8.17 8.75 5.18
C GLU A 7 -7.86 8.87 3.69
N GLU A 8 -6.76 8.27 3.26
CA GLU A 8 -6.37 8.21 1.87
C GLU A 8 -5.83 6.81 1.54
N TRP A 9 -5.83 6.50 0.25
CA TRP A 9 -5.21 5.29 -0.25
C TRP A 9 -3.70 5.33 -0.06
N ILE A 10 -3.13 4.18 0.30
CA ILE A 10 -1.69 4.06 0.47
C ILE A 10 -0.94 4.23 -0.85
N SER A 11 0.29 4.73 -0.76
CA SER A 11 1.18 4.74 -1.92
C SER A 11 1.58 3.31 -2.34
N GLN A 12 1.99 3.15 -3.59
CA GLN A 12 2.51 1.89 -4.12
C GLN A 12 3.76 1.44 -3.34
N ALA A 13 4.64 2.39 -2.97
CA ALA A 13 5.81 2.12 -2.13
C ALA A 13 5.40 1.56 -0.76
N SER A 14 4.43 2.19 -0.09
CA SER A 14 3.89 1.71 1.18
C SER A 14 3.29 0.32 1.04
N ALA A 15 2.49 0.06 -0.01
CA ALA A 15 1.93 -1.26 -0.28
C ALA A 15 3.01 -2.34 -0.46
N LYS A 16 4.11 -2.02 -1.17
CA LYS A 16 5.26 -2.91 -1.34
C LYS A 16 5.95 -3.21 -0.01
N GLN A 17 6.13 -2.20 0.83
CA GLN A 17 6.65 -2.39 2.19
C GLN A 17 5.74 -3.29 3.03
N ARG A 18 4.40 -3.16 2.91
CA ARG A 18 3.46 -4.07 3.61
C ARG A 18 3.62 -5.52 3.15
N SER A 19 3.74 -5.78 1.85
CA SER A 19 4.00 -7.14 1.35
C SER A 19 5.34 -7.70 1.81
N GLY A 20 6.38 -6.88 1.90
CA GLY A 20 7.70 -7.31 2.39
C GLY A 20 7.67 -7.80 3.84
N ARG A 21 6.76 -7.28 4.68
CA ARG A 21 6.61 -7.74 6.07
C ARG A 21 6.07 -9.17 6.18
N ALA A 22 5.23 -9.60 5.25
CA ALA A 22 4.67 -10.95 5.27
C ALA A 22 5.75 -12.04 5.04
N GLY A 23 6.80 -11.73 4.27
CA GLY A 23 7.84 -12.67 3.85
C GLY A 23 9.17 -12.56 4.60
N ARG A 24 9.19 -12.06 5.84
CA ARG A 24 10.46 -11.70 6.54
C ARG A 24 11.40 -12.90 6.79
N VAL A 25 10.86 -14.05 7.18
CA VAL A 25 11.67 -15.22 7.60
C VAL A 25 11.40 -16.45 6.73
N LYS A 26 10.18 -16.55 6.20
CA LYS A 26 9.72 -17.65 5.34
C LYS A 26 8.84 -17.07 4.22
N PRO A 27 8.60 -17.81 3.13
CA PRO A 27 7.66 -17.38 2.10
C PRO A 27 6.31 -16.99 2.73
N GLY A 28 5.85 -15.78 2.44
CA GLY A 28 4.63 -15.21 3.01
C GLY A 28 3.68 -14.73 1.92
N VAL A 29 2.39 -14.76 2.24
CA VAL A 29 1.32 -14.30 1.34
C VAL A 29 0.77 -12.97 1.85
N CYS A 30 0.56 -12.02 0.94
CA CYS A 30 -0.05 -10.73 1.26
C CYS A 30 -1.30 -10.55 0.40
N PHE A 31 -2.48 -10.62 1.02
CA PHE A 31 -3.74 -10.36 0.35
C PHE A 31 -3.99 -8.86 0.26
N ARG A 32 -4.25 -8.38 -0.95
CA ARG A 32 -4.57 -6.99 -1.24
C ARG A 32 -6.06 -6.89 -1.54
N LEU A 33 -6.80 -6.12 -0.74
CA LEU A 33 -8.25 -5.94 -0.89
C LEU A 33 -8.59 -4.82 -1.88
N TYR A 34 -7.89 -4.79 -3.01
CA TYR A 34 -8.11 -3.84 -4.09
C TYR A 34 -7.68 -4.46 -5.41
N THR A 35 -8.25 -3.95 -6.51
CA THR A 35 -7.95 -4.45 -7.85
C THR A 35 -6.55 -4.05 -8.28
N ARG A 36 -6.00 -4.81 -9.23
CA ARG A 36 -4.74 -4.47 -9.90
C ARG A 36 -4.78 -3.08 -10.54
N TYR A 37 -5.87 -2.77 -11.23
CA TYR A 37 -6.10 -1.45 -11.84
C TYR A 37 -5.95 -0.31 -10.84
N ARG A 38 -6.56 -0.44 -9.64
CA ARG A 38 -6.44 0.59 -8.60
C ARG A 38 -4.99 0.82 -8.20
N PHE A 39 -4.19 -0.25 -8.07
CA PHE A 39 -2.78 -0.17 -7.67
C PHE A 39 -1.91 0.48 -8.75
N GLU A 40 -2.08 0.10 -10.01
CA GLU A 40 -1.21 0.54 -11.11
C GLU A 40 -1.55 1.96 -11.58
N GLU A 41 -2.84 2.26 -11.76
CA GLU A 41 -3.29 3.51 -12.41
C GLU A 41 -3.70 4.59 -11.42
N CYS A 42 -4.15 4.22 -10.22
CA CYS A 42 -4.89 5.17 -9.38
C CYS A 42 -4.24 5.41 -7.99
N MET A 43 -3.19 4.68 -7.61
CA MET A 43 -2.42 4.89 -6.39
C MET A 43 -1.14 5.67 -6.67
N ARG A 44 -0.79 6.62 -5.80
CA ARG A 44 0.46 7.39 -5.88
C ARG A 44 1.67 6.48 -5.73
N LYS A 45 2.76 6.73 -6.47
CA LYS A 45 3.98 5.89 -6.39
C LYS A 45 4.68 6.00 -5.03
N PHE A 46 4.81 7.23 -4.53
CA PHE A 46 5.43 7.58 -3.26
C PHE A 46 4.51 8.53 -2.49
N GLN A 47 4.68 8.59 -1.17
CA GLN A 47 3.88 9.45 -0.29
C GLN A 47 4.44 10.86 -0.21
#